data_AF-A0A9C8WHL2-F1
#
_entry.id   AF-A0A9C8WHL2-F1
#
_cell.length_a   1.000
_cell.length_b   1.000
_cell.length_c   1.000
_cell.angle_alpha   90.00
_cell.angle_beta   90.00
_cell.angle_gamma   90.00
#
_symmetry.space_group_name_H-M   'P 1'
#
loop_
_entity.id
_entity.type
_entity.pdbx_description
1 polymer ?
#
loop_
_entity_poly.entity_id
_entity_poly.type
_entity_poly.pdbx_seq_one_letter_code
_entity_poly.pdbx_strand_id
1 'polypeptide(L)' 'MPFKFEKLRVWQLSLEYIDQMYRIAESLPDAERYNLNSQLRRAA' A
#
# COMPACT_ATOMS: atom_id res chain seq x y z
N MET A 1 -10.68 20.65 -3.93
CA MET A 1 -11.77 20.43 -2.95
C MET A 1 -11.55 19.03 -2.41
N PRO A 2 -11.35 18.82 -1.09
CA PRO A 2 -11.09 17.49 -0.55
C PRO A 2 -12.31 16.59 -0.77
N PHE A 3 -12.07 15.33 -1.11
CA PHE A 3 -13.16 14.38 -1.26
C PHE A 3 -13.74 14.05 0.11
N LYS A 4 -15.06 13.82 0.19
CA LYS A 4 -15.72 13.55 1.49
C LYS A 4 -15.15 12.31 2.19
N PHE A 5 -14.70 11.31 1.43
CA PHE A 5 -14.12 10.07 1.96
C PHE A 5 -12.76 10.29 2.66
N GLU A 6 -12.04 11.37 2.35
CA GLU A 6 -10.72 11.64 2.93
C GLU A 6 -10.76 11.92 4.44
N LYS A 7 -11.95 12.29 4.94
CA LYS A 7 -12.20 12.51 6.38
C LYS A 7 -12.47 11.22 7.16
N LEU A 8 -12.70 10.11 6.48
CA LEU A 8 -12.99 8.84 7.14
C LEU A 8 -11.73 8.34 7.85
N ARG A 9 -11.85 7.93 9.12
CA ARG A 9 -10.73 7.37 9.86
C ARG A 9 -10.15 6.13 9.17
N VAL A 10 -11.01 5.28 8.59
CA VAL A 10 -10.58 4.11 7.82
C VAL A 10 -9.73 4.50 6.60
N TRP A 11 -10.07 5.59 5.91
CA TRP A 11 -9.27 6.07 4.77
C TRP A 11 -7.87 6.52 5.21
N GLN A 12 -7.79 7.27 6.30
CA GLN A 12 -6.50 7.71 6.86
C GLN A 12 -5.65 6.51 7.30
N LEU A 13 -6.26 5.52 7.96
CA LEU A 13 -5.57 4.27 8.34
C LEU A 13 -5.13 3.47 7.12
N SER A 14 -5.92 3.43 6.05
CA SER A 14 -5.53 2.79 4.79
C SER A 14 -4.30 3.45 4.16
N LEU A 15 -4.17 4.78 4.26
CA LEU A 15 -2.96 5.49 3.80
C LEU A 15 -1.72 5.13 4.64
N GLU A 16 -1.86 5.00 5.96
CA GLU A 16 -0.77 4.51 6.81
C GLU A 16 -0.42 3.04 6.51
N TYR A 17 -1.42 2.23 6.16
CA TYR A 17 -1.25 0.83 5.83
C TYR A 17 -0.57 0.63 4.48
N ILE A 18 -0.96 1.38 3.44
CA ILE A 18 -0.34 1.27 2.10
C ILE A 18 1.16 1.63 2.18
N ASP A 19 1.54 2.65 2.96
CA ASP A 19 2.95 2.99 3.19
C ASP A 19 3.74 1.82 3.79
N GLN A 20 3.16 1.09 4.74
CA GLN A 20 3.78 -0.10 5.32
C GLN A 20 3.90 -1.23 4.30
N MET A 21 2.86 -1.44 3.49
CA MET A 21 2.88 -2.47 2.45
C MET A 21 3.95 -2.18 1.39
N TYR A 22 4.13 -0.94 0.97
CA TYR A 22 5.20 -0.58 0.03
C TYR A 22 6.58 -0.86 0.63
N ARG A 23 6.82 -0.55 1.91
CA ARG A 23 8.09 -0.87 2.59
C ARG A 23 8.34 -2.38 2.66
N ILE A 24 7.31 -3.17 2.94
CA ILE A 24 7.42 -4.64 2.95
C ILE A 24 7.71 -5.15 1.54
N ALA A 25 6.98 -4.67 0.52
CA ALA A 25 7.21 -5.06 -0.87
C ALA A 25 8.67 -4.78 -1.30
N GLU A 26 9.22 -3.62 -0.93
CA GLU A 26 10.60 -3.22 -1.24
C GLU A 26 11.66 -4.05 -0.52
N SER A 27 11.31 -4.68 0.60
CA SER A 27 12.21 -5.58 1.32
C SER A 27 12.29 -6.99 0.73
N LEU A 28 11.41 -7.33 -0.23
CA LEU A 28 11.42 -8.64 -0.88
C LEU A 28 12.62 -8.78 -1.84
N PRO A 29 13.12 -10.01 -2.06
CA PRO A 29 14.18 -10.27 -3.04
C PRO A 29 13.79 -9.81 -4.46
N ASP A 30 14.76 -9.42 -5.28
CA ASP A 30 14.51 -8.93 -6.65
C ASP A 30 13.77 -9.96 -7.52
N ALA A 31 13.95 -11.26 -7.25
CA ALA A 31 13.20 -12.34 -7.90
C ALA A 31 11.67 -12.22 -7.73
N GLU A 32 11.20 -11.56 -6.66
CA GLU A 32 9.77 -11.35 -6.39
C GLU A 32 9.20 -10.06 -6.99
N ARG A 33 10.03 -9.26 -7.68
CA ARG A 33 9.64 -7.92 -8.20
C ARG A 33 8.36 -7.95 -9.01
N TYR A 34 8.23 -8.93 -9.92
CA TYR A 34 7.05 -9.08 -10.77
C TYR A 34 6.02 -10.06 -10.21
N ASN A 35 6.32 -10.74 -9.10
CA ASN A 35 5.43 -11.68 -8.42
C ASN A 35 4.87 -11.06 -7.12
N LEU A 36 5.41 -11.40 -5.95
CA LEU A 36 4.80 -10.99 -4.68
C LEU A 36 4.85 -9.47 -4.45
N ASN A 37 5.92 -8.80 -4.87
CA ASN A 37 6.06 -7.34 -4.72
C ASN A 37 4.96 -6.60 -5.51
N SER A 38 4.80 -6.93 -6.80
CA SER A 38 3.80 -6.27 -7.66
C SER A 38 2.37 -6.52 -7.19
N GLN A 39 2.08 -7.73 -6.68
CA GLN A 39 0.77 -8.09 -6.16
C GLN A 39 0.46 -7.37 -4.85
N LEU A 40 1.42 -7.30 -3.92
CA LEU A 40 1.24 -6.64 -2.64
C LEU A 40 0.98 -5.13 -2.80
N ARG A 41 1.71 -4.46 -3.69
CA ARG A 41 1.50 -3.03 -4.01
C ARG A 41 0.14 -2.71 -4.63
N ARG A 42 -0.49 -3.68 -5.30
CA ARG A 42 -1.79 -3.52 -5.96
C ARG A 42 -2.98 -3.86 -5.08
N ALA A 43 -2.76 -4.75 -4.11
CA ALA A 43 -3.80 -5.19 -3.18
C ALA A 43 -3.96 -4.23 -2.00
N ALA A 44 -2.88 -3.55 -1.61
CA ALA A 44 -2.87 -2.49 -0.62
C ALA A 44 -3.49 -1.19 -1.17
#